data_AF-A0A7C6FE52-F1
#
_entry.id   AF-A0A7C6FE52-F1
#
_cell.length_a   1.000
_cell.length_b   1.000
_cell.length_c   1.000
_cell.angle_alpha   90.00
_cell.angle_beta   90.00
_cell.angle_gamma   90.00
#
_symmetry.space_group_name_H-M   'P 1'
#
loop_
_entity.id
_entity.type
_entity.pdbx_description
1 polymer ?
#
loop_
_entity_poly.entity_id
_entity_poly.type
_entity_poly.pdbx_seq_one_letter_code
_entity_poly.pdbx_strand_id
1 'polypeptide(L)'
;NVELLKISNELVKRYEASNTSENYLEKSRLSVVNVAGRQRMLTQKMTKEKLLYLRGDKEIRESLLKTVKLFDDSLNALIYGDVKQHLPKATNEKITKQLAVVDGIWKRLKPLYMKEKNSSKEMALIIAKNTVLLKEMNSMVKMSEVEVEY
;
A
#
# COMPACT_ATOMS: atom_id res chain seq x y z
N ASN A 1 3.16 -0.79 -18.45
CA ASN A 1 2.44 -0.39 -17.23
C ASN A 1 3.30 -0.36 -15.95
N VAL A 2 4.17 -1.34 -15.67
CA VAL A 2 5.04 -1.29 -14.45
C VAL A 2 6.10 -0.19 -14.52
N GLU A 3 6.63 0.09 -15.71
CA GLU A 3 7.64 1.13 -15.94
C GLU A 3 7.08 2.55 -15.72
N LEU A 4 5.89 2.84 -16.24
CA LEU A 4 5.16 4.09 -15.95
C LEU A 4 4.93 4.29 -14.45
N LEU A 5 4.56 3.22 -13.73
CA LEU A 5 4.41 3.28 -12.28
C LEU A 5 5.74 3.56 -11.56
N LYS A 6 6.85 2.99 -12.03
CA LYS A 6 8.18 3.30 -11.47
C LYS A 6 8.55 4.76 -11.70
N ILE A 7 8.40 5.26 -12.92
CA ILE A 7 8.67 6.67 -13.28
C ILE A 7 7.80 7.62 -12.45
N SER A 8 6.50 7.31 -12.30
CA SER A 8 5.59 8.11 -11.48
C SER A 8 6.02 8.14 -10.00
N ASN A 9 6.40 7.00 -9.42
CA ASN A 9 6.93 6.97 -8.05
C ASN A 9 8.26 7.71 -7.91
N GLU A 10 9.11 7.66 -8.93
CA GLU A 10 10.38 8.39 -8.93
C GLU A 10 10.17 9.90 -9.00
N LEU A 11 9.21 10.36 -9.81
CA LEU A 11 8.82 11.78 -9.87
C LEU A 11 8.31 12.27 -8.52
N VAL A 12 7.47 11.49 -7.83
CA VAL A 12 6.99 11.82 -6.48
C VAL A 12 8.16 11.94 -5.51
N LYS A 13 9.10 10.98 -5.52
CA LYS A 13 10.30 11.04 -4.66
C LYS A 13 11.19 12.25 -4.94
N ARG A 14 11.38 12.61 -6.21
CA ARG A 14 12.15 13.79 -6.61
C ARG A 14 11.45 15.07 -6.14
N TYR A 15 10.12 15.13 -6.26
CA TYR A 15 9.33 16.25 -5.76
C TYR A 15 9.44 16.40 -4.23
N GLU A 16 9.35 15.29 -3.49
CA GLU A 16 9.57 15.29 -2.03
C GLU A 16 10.97 15.77 -1.65
N ALA A 17 12.01 15.29 -2.35
CA ALA A 17 13.39 15.71 -2.10
C ALA A 17 13.63 17.19 -2.44
N SER A 18 12.89 17.74 -3.41
CA SER A 18 12.94 19.17 -3.75
C SER A 18 12.12 20.05 -2.80
N ASN A 19 11.25 19.47 -1.97
CA ASN A 19 10.48 20.23 -1.00
C ASN A 19 11.36 20.61 0.20
N THR A 20 11.75 21.89 0.26
CA THR A 20 12.61 22.47 1.29
C THR A 20 11.87 22.87 2.56
N SER A 21 10.56 22.59 2.68
CA SER A 21 9.77 22.95 3.86
C SER A 21 10.41 22.42 5.15
N GLU A 22 10.77 23.32 6.05
CA GLU A 22 11.25 22.98 7.40
C GLU A 22 10.09 22.56 8.32
N ASN A 23 8.84 22.75 7.88
CA ASN A 23 7.67 22.43 8.67
C ASN A 23 7.45 20.90 8.73
N TYR A 24 7.64 20.34 9.92
CA TYR A 24 7.45 18.91 10.20
C TYR A 24 6.04 18.42 9.85
N LEU A 25 5.01 19.24 10.08
CA LEU A 25 3.62 18.88 9.80
C LEU A 25 3.39 18.70 8.29
N GLU A 26 4.00 19.56 7.48
CA GLU A 26 3.88 19.48 6.03
C GLU A 26 4.61 18.26 5.45
N LYS A 27 5.83 18.01 5.94
CA LYS A 27 6.59 16.78 5.61
C LYS A 27 5.83 15.52 5.97
N SER A 28 5.26 15.51 7.17
CA SER A 28 4.43 14.41 7.67
C SER A 28 3.21 14.14 6.78
N ARG A 29 2.46 15.18 6.43
CA ARG A 29 1.30 15.06 5.54
C ARG A 29 1.68 14.52 4.17
N LEU A 30 2.77 15.02 3.58
CA LEU A 30 3.27 14.54 2.29
C LEU A 30 3.68 13.07 2.35
N SER A 31 4.40 12.67 3.40
CA SER A 31 4.78 11.28 3.63
C SER A 31 3.56 10.37 3.72
N VAL A 32 2.52 10.76 4.46
CA VAL A 32 1.27 10.00 4.57
C VAL A 32 0.63 9.82 3.20
N VAL A 33 0.40 10.91 2.46
CA VAL A 33 -0.25 10.87 1.14
C VAL A 33 0.54 10.00 0.16
N ASN A 34 1.87 10.10 0.16
CA ASN A 34 2.71 9.28 -0.70
C ASN A 34 2.65 7.79 -0.30
N VAL A 35 2.84 7.46 0.99
CA VAL A 35 2.83 6.06 1.46
C VAL A 35 1.48 5.41 1.19
N ALA A 36 0.38 6.12 1.47
CA ALA A 36 -0.98 5.74 1.14
C ALA A 36 -1.19 5.55 -0.38
N GLY A 37 -0.69 6.51 -1.16
CA GLY A 37 -0.76 6.49 -2.61
C GLY A 37 -0.08 5.26 -3.21
N ARG A 38 1.12 4.93 -2.71
CA ARG A 38 1.89 3.73 -3.10
C ARG A 38 1.16 2.44 -2.79
N GLN A 39 0.39 2.36 -1.70
CA GLN A 39 -0.33 1.14 -1.36
C GLN A 39 -1.25 0.69 -2.50
N ARG A 40 -1.94 1.63 -3.17
CA ARG A 40 -2.80 1.32 -4.33
C ARG A 40 -2.03 0.62 -5.44
N MET A 41 -0.85 1.13 -5.79
CA MET A 41 0.02 0.52 -6.78
C MET A 41 0.49 -0.87 -6.33
N LEU A 42 0.89 -1.00 -5.06
CA LEU A 42 1.36 -2.27 -4.50
C LEU A 42 0.28 -3.34 -4.53
N THR A 43 -1.01 -2.99 -4.28
CA THR A 43 -2.11 -3.96 -4.37
C THR A 43 -2.22 -4.59 -5.76
N GLN A 44 -2.13 -3.76 -6.80
CA GLN A 44 -2.22 -4.21 -8.18
C GLN A 44 -0.97 -4.99 -8.58
N LYS A 45 0.21 -4.54 -8.15
CA LYS A 45 1.49 -5.19 -8.42
C LYS A 45 1.55 -6.59 -7.81
N MET A 46 1.24 -6.76 -6.53
CA MET A 46 1.27 -8.08 -5.87
C MET A 46 0.23 -9.04 -6.46
N THR A 47 -0.96 -8.52 -6.84
CA THR A 47 -1.97 -9.33 -7.54
C THR A 47 -1.42 -9.83 -8.86
N LYS A 48 -0.88 -8.94 -9.70
CA LYS A 48 -0.28 -9.33 -10.99
C LYS A 48 0.82 -10.39 -10.81
N GLU A 49 1.74 -10.15 -9.88
CA GLU A 49 2.86 -11.07 -9.62
C GLU A 49 2.35 -12.44 -9.13
N LYS A 50 1.29 -12.46 -8.32
CA LYS A 50 0.64 -13.69 -7.89
C LYS A 50 0.01 -14.45 -9.05
N LEU A 51 -0.69 -13.75 -9.95
CA LEU A 51 -1.28 -14.37 -11.14
C LEU A 51 -0.20 -14.97 -12.05
N LEU A 52 0.92 -14.26 -12.27
CA LEU A 52 2.05 -14.76 -13.06
C LEU A 52 2.70 -16.00 -12.42
N TYR A 53 2.91 -15.96 -11.11
CA TYR A 53 3.46 -17.08 -10.35
C TYR A 53 2.61 -18.35 -10.46
N LEU A 54 1.28 -18.20 -10.40
CA LEU A 54 0.33 -19.31 -10.55
C LEU A 54 0.27 -19.83 -12.00
N ARG A 55 0.60 -18.99 -12.99
CA ARG A 55 0.70 -19.39 -14.41
C ARG A 55 2.02 -20.09 -14.76
N GLY A 56 2.96 -20.21 -13.83
CA GLY A 56 4.20 -20.98 -14.01
C GLY A 56 5.49 -20.16 -13.99
N ASP A 57 5.41 -18.83 -13.94
CA ASP A 57 6.59 -17.97 -13.78
C ASP A 57 7.09 -18.04 -12.33
N LYS A 58 7.97 -19.00 -12.04
CA LYS A 58 8.46 -19.22 -10.67
C LYS A 58 9.45 -18.15 -10.21
N GLU A 59 10.13 -17.48 -11.13
CA GLU A 59 11.12 -16.44 -10.86
C GLU A 59 10.49 -15.20 -10.23
N ILE A 60 9.23 -14.91 -10.54
CA ILE A 60 8.50 -13.77 -9.95
C ILE A 60 8.20 -13.94 -8.44
N ARG A 61 8.44 -15.12 -7.85
CA ARG A 61 8.12 -15.39 -6.43
C ARG A 61 8.84 -14.43 -5.49
N GLU A 62 10.12 -14.19 -5.71
CA GLU A 62 10.86 -13.23 -4.87
C GLU A 62 10.30 -11.81 -4.98
N SER A 63 9.96 -11.39 -6.21
CA SER A 63 9.35 -10.08 -6.45
C SER A 63 8.01 -9.96 -5.74
N LEU A 64 7.16 -11.00 -5.81
CA LEU A 64 5.89 -11.07 -5.09
C LEU A 64 6.09 -10.89 -3.59
N LEU A 65 7.00 -11.65 -2.98
CA LEU A 65 7.26 -11.60 -1.53
C LEU A 65 7.77 -10.21 -1.11
N LYS A 66 8.65 -9.59 -1.91
CA LYS A 66 9.12 -8.23 -1.69
C LYS A 66 7.97 -7.22 -1.76
N THR A 67 7.06 -7.34 -2.74
CA THR A 67 5.90 -6.45 -2.86
C THR A 67 4.92 -6.62 -1.69
N VAL A 68 4.63 -7.86 -1.29
CA VAL A 68 3.76 -8.18 -0.14
C VAL A 68 4.34 -7.61 1.14
N LYS A 69 5.64 -7.79 1.38
CA LYS A 69 6.33 -7.22 2.55
C LYS A 69 6.27 -5.70 2.55
N LEU A 70 6.55 -5.06 1.41
CA LEU A 70 6.53 -3.61 1.31
C LEU A 70 5.14 -3.02 1.57
N PHE A 71 4.08 -3.68 1.10
CA PHE A 71 2.70 -3.30 1.42
C PHE A 71 2.44 -3.42 2.94
N ASP A 72 2.78 -4.57 3.53
CA ASP A 72 2.58 -4.84 4.96
C ASP A 72 3.31 -3.85 5.87
N ASP A 73 4.59 -3.60 5.61
CA ASP A 73 5.42 -2.66 6.37
C ASP A 73 4.85 -1.24 6.26
N SER A 74 4.44 -0.83 5.06
CA SER A 74 3.88 0.49 4.83
C SER A 74 2.52 0.68 5.51
N LEU A 75 1.66 -0.35 5.49
CA LEU A 75 0.38 -0.30 6.20
C LEU A 75 0.60 -0.19 7.71
N ASN A 76 1.55 -0.95 8.26
CA ASN A 76 1.92 -0.82 9.68
C ASN A 76 2.47 0.57 10.00
N ALA A 77 3.31 1.14 9.13
CA ALA A 77 3.83 2.49 9.30
C ALA A 77 2.72 3.56 9.26
N LEU A 78 1.69 3.38 8.41
CA LEU A 78 0.52 4.25 8.41
C LEU A 78 -0.29 4.14 9.72
N ILE A 79 -0.42 2.95 10.28
CA ILE A 79 -1.19 2.73 11.52
C ILE A 79 -0.44 3.23 12.76
N TYR A 80 0.83 2.88 12.88
CA TYR A 80 1.61 3.05 14.12
C TYR A 80 2.60 4.20 14.06
N GLY A 81 2.83 4.79 12.89
CA GLY A 81 3.86 5.78 12.64
C GLY A 81 5.23 5.16 12.30
N ASP A 82 6.09 5.96 11.70
CA ASP A 82 7.49 5.64 11.43
C ASP A 82 8.30 6.94 11.37
N VAL A 83 9.11 7.17 12.39
CA VAL A 83 9.95 8.38 12.53
C VAL A 83 10.91 8.54 11.35
N LYS A 84 11.46 7.43 10.81
CA LYS A 84 12.43 7.48 9.70
C LYS A 84 11.78 7.95 8.40
N GLN A 85 10.48 7.69 8.24
CA GLN A 85 9.68 8.11 7.09
C GLN A 85 8.88 9.39 7.36
N HIS A 86 9.08 10.03 8.52
CA HIS A 86 8.28 11.16 8.99
C HIS A 86 6.76 10.85 9.02
N LEU A 87 6.40 9.59 9.29
CA LEU A 87 5.01 9.18 9.39
C LEU A 87 4.54 9.32 10.85
N PRO A 88 3.53 10.16 11.13
CA PRO A 88 2.90 10.21 12.43
C PRO A 88 2.06 8.96 12.64
N LYS A 89 1.78 8.63 13.90
CA LYS A 89 0.78 7.62 14.25
C LYS A 89 -0.61 8.16 13.89
N ALA A 90 -1.49 7.31 13.36
CA ALA A 90 -2.87 7.68 13.12
C ALA A 90 -3.61 7.89 14.45
N THR A 91 -4.12 9.10 14.67
CA THR A 91 -4.89 9.48 15.86
C THR A 91 -6.29 10.00 15.53
N ASN A 92 -6.51 10.44 14.30
CA ASN A 92 -7.82 10.84 13.82
C ASN A 92 -8.75 9.62 13.73
N GLU A 93 -9.89 9.68 14.43
CA GLU A 93 -10.82 8.55 14.55
C GLU A 93 -11.28 8.01 13.18
N LYS A 94 -11.52 8.89 12.21
CA LYS A 94 -11.95 8.48 10.86
C LYS A 94 -10.83 7.73 10.14
N ILE A 95 -9.59 8.24 10.21
CA ILE A 95 -8.41 7.63 9.58
C ILE A 95 -8.10 6.29 10.24
N THR A 96 -8.11 6.23 11.58
CA THR A 96 -7.90 4.97 12.32
C THR A 96 -8.94 3.92 11.95
N LYS A 97 -10.24 4.29 11.86
CA LYS A 97 -11.30 3.38 11.41
C LYS A 97 -11.07 2.89 9.98
N GLN A 98 -10.69 3.79 9.07
CA GLN A 98 -10.40 3.42 7.68
C GLN A 98 -9.22 2.46 7.58
N LEU A 99 -8.14 2.72 8.31
CA LEU A 99 -6.97 1.85 8.36
C LEU A 99 -7.29 0.48 8.98
N ALA A 100 -8.18 0.41 9.98
CA ALA A 100 -8.65 -0.84 10.54
C ALA A 100 -9.44 -1.69 9.52
N VAL A 101 -10.24 -1.06 8.66
CA VAL A 101 -10.93 -1.75 7.55
C VAL A 101 -9.92 -2.33 6.56
N VAL A 102 -8.92 -1.52 6.16
CA VAL A 102 -7.83 -1.95 5.28
C VAL A 102 -7.07 -3.14 5.89
N ASP A 103 -6.65 -3.03 7.15
CA ASP A 103 -5.92 -4.08 7.87
C ASP A 103 -6.74 -5.37 7.98
N GLY A 104 -8.04 -5.28 8.28
CA GLY A 104 -8.93 -6.45 8.33
C GLY A 104 -9.07 -7.16 6.98
N ILE A 105 -9.07 -6.42 5.87
CA ILE A 105 -9.03 -7.02 4.51
C ILE A 105 -7.66 -7.64 4.27
N TRP A 106 -6.59 -6.93 4.59
CA TRP A 106 -5.22 -7.37 4.37
C TRP A 106 -4.87 -8.66 5.12
N LYS A 107 -5.23 -8.77 6.40
CA LYS A 107 -5.03 -9.98 7.21
C LYS A 107 -5.64 -11.24 6.59
N ARG A 108 -6.75 -11.11 5.86
CA ARG A 108 -7.38 -12.22 5.13
C ARG A 108 -6.69 -12.54 3.80
N LEU A 109 -6.12 -11.52 3.16
CA LEU A 109 -5.48 -11.64 1.85
C LEU A 109 -4.01 -12.10 1.94
N LYS A 110 -3.24 -11.58 2.89
CA LYS A 110 -1.79 -11.83 3.03
C LYS A 110 -1.44 -13.32 2.99
N PRO A 111 -2.12 -14.22 3.73
CA PRO A 111 -1.79 -15.65 3.68
C PRO A 111 -1.97 -16.24 2.27
N LEU A 112 -2.96 -15.78 1.51
CA LEU A 112 -3.23 -16.29 0.16
C LEU A 112 -2.12 -15.91 -0.83
N TYR A 113 -1.51 -14.73 -0.67
CA TYR A 113 -0.35 -14.32 -1.45
C TYR A 113 0.88 -15.18 -1.13
N MET A 114 1.10 -15.51 0.15
CA MET A 114 2.26 -16.27 0.61
C MET A 114 2.25 -17.75 0.16
N LYS A 115 1.06 -18.34 -0.01
CA LYS A 115 0.90 -19.73 -0.47
C LYS A 115 1.59 -20.00 -1.81
N GLU A 116 2.08 -21.22 -2.01
CA GLU A 116 2.65 -21.65 -3.30
C GLU A 116 1.60 -22.06 -4.32
N LYS A 117 0.44 -22.53 -3.85
CA LYS A 117 -0.69 -22.91 -4.69
C LYS A 117 -1.95 -22.32 -4.11
N ASN A 118 -2.88 -21.95 -5.00
CA ASN A 118 -4.20 -21.48 -4.64
C ASN A 118 -5.22 -22.26 -5.46
N SER A 119 -6.29 -22.70 -4.83
CA SER A 119 -7.47 -23.20 -5.51
C SER A 119 -8.15 -22.10 -6.34
N SER A 120 -9.00 -22.49 -7.28
CA SER A 120 -9.80 -21.54 -8.07
C SER A 120 -10.64 -20.62 -7.19
N LYS A 121 -11.14 -21.10 -6.05
CA LYS A 121 -11.89 -20.30 -5.08
C LYS A 121 -11.01 -19.24 -4.41
N GLU A 122 -9.80 -19.61 -4.00
CA GLU A 122 -8.85 -18.67 -3.39
C GLU A 122 -8.36 -17.63 -4.41
N MET A 123 -8.20 -18.03 -5.67
CA MET A 123 -7.86 -17.13 -6.76
C MET A 123 -8.97 -16.09 -6.99
N ALA A 124 -10.22 -16.53 -7.07
CA ALA A 124 -11.37 -15.64 -7.19
C ALA A 124 -11.46 -14.68 -5.99
N LEU A 125 -11.16 -15.18 -4.79
CA LEU A 125 -11.11 -14.36 -3.57
C LEU A 125 -10.00 -13.30 -3.63
N ILE A 126 -8.80 -13.65 -4.09
CA ILE A 126 -7.69 -12.70 -4.29
C ILE A 126 -8.12 -11.57 -5.22
N ILE A 127 -8.68 -11.90 -6.39
CA ILE A 127 -9.10 -10.93 -7.40
C ILE A 127 -10.21 -10.02 -6.84
N ALA A 128 -11.25 -10.60 -6.25
CA ALA A 128 -12.38 -9.84 -5.72
C ALA A 128 -11.97 -8.91 -4.57
N LYS A 129 -11.18 -9.42 -3.61
CA LYS A 129 -10.76 -8.64 -2.44
C LYS A 129 -9.65 -7.64 -2.77
N ASN A 130 -8.85 -7.86 -3.81
CA ASN A 130 -7.91 -6.86 -4.31
C ASN A 130 -8.61 -5.58 -4.77
N THR A 131 -9.73 -5.70 -5.50
CA THR A 131 -10.52 -4.52 -5.93
C THR A 131 -11.09 -3.76 -4.74
N VAL A 132 -11.55 -4.46 -3.70
CA VAL A 132 -12.01 -3.85 -2.46
C VAL A 132 -10.83 -3.16 -1.76
N LEU A 133 -9.71 -3.83 -1.58
CA LEU A 133 -8.51 -3.25 -0.94
C LEU A 133 -8.02 -2.00 -1.68
N LEU A 134 -8.03 -2.00 -3.01
CA LEU A 134 -7.71 -0.83 -3.82
C LEU A 134 -8.68 0.33 -3.54
N LYS A 135 -9.99 0.06 -3.45
CA LYS A 135 -11.00 1.07 -3.14
C LYS A 135 -10.81 1.64 -1.73
N GLU A 136 -10.52 0.80 -0.75
CA GLU A 136 -10.29 1.26 0.63
C GLU A 136 -8.99 2.07 0.74
N MET A 137 -7.92 1.69 0.01
CA MET A 137 -6.71 2.50 -0.05
C MET A 137 -6.92 3.84 -0.79
N ASN A 138 -7.72 3.86 -1.86
CA ASN A 138 -8.13 5.10 -2.51
C ASN A 138 -8.88 6.04 -1.55
N SER A 139 -9.75 5.48 -0.72
CA SER A 139 -10.49 6.25 0.28
C SER A 139 -9.55 6.81 1.34
N MET A 140 -8.59 6.02 1.81
CA MET A 140 -7.57 6.46 2.77
C MET A 140 -6.70 7.62 2.23
N VAL A 141 -6.31 7.58 0.95
CA VAL A 141 -5.58 8.71 0.32
C VAL A 141 -6.41 9.99 0.35
N LYS A 142 -7.68 9.92 -0.08
CA LYS A 142 -8.58 11.10 -0.07
C LYS A 142 -8.78 11.67 1.34
N MET A 143 -8.90 10.80 2.34
CA MET A 143 -9.02 11.24 3.73
C MET A 143 -7.74 11.94 4.21
N SER A 144 -6.57 11.43 3.83
CA SER A 144 -5.27 12.04 4.18
C SER A 144 -5.00 13.37 3.46
N GLU A 145 -5.68 13.63 2.34
CA GLU A 145 -5.62 14.90 1.62
C GLU A 145 -6.55 15.97 2.23
N VAL A 146 -7.64 15.57 2.87
CA VAL A 146 -8.71 16.45 3.36
C VAL A 146 -8.63 16.72 4.85
N GLU A 147 -8.32 15.70 5.66
CA GLU A 147 -8.26 15.83 7.11
C GLU A 147 -6.98 16.58 7.51
N VAL A 148 -7.12 17.59 8.38
CA VAL A 148 -6.01 18.43 8.85
C VAL A 148 -5.12 17.66 9.85
N GLU A 149 -5.71 16.70 10.55
CA GLU A 149 -5.06 15.86 11.56
C GLU A 149 -5.05 14.39 11.13
N TYR A 150 -3.92 13.71 11.40
CA TYR A 150 -3.70 12.31 11.07
C TYR A 150 -3.95 11.36 12.25
#